data_AF-A0A2T2XEG5-F1
#
_entry.id   AF-A0A2T2XEG5-F1
#
_cell.length_a   1.000
_cell.length_b   1.000
_cell.length_c   1.000
_cell.angle_alpha   90.00
_cell.angle_beta   90.00
_cell.angle_gamma   90.00
#
_symmetry.space_group_name_H-M   'P 1'
#
loop_
_entity.id
_entity.type
_entity.pdbx_description
1 polymer ?
#
loop_
_entity_poly.entity_id
_entity_poly.type
_entity_poly.pdbx_seq_one_letter_code
_entity_poly.pdbx_strand_id
1 'polypeptide(L)'
;MHQPTSLSSSSELESFQGDSHHLRRVQWLRLSLVFFALLDVAAHIFASPASTPIVSYWIDIETASYGLIAVIYLLGLRTYYGPPIIFTAYNMTMFFVSGFTALPFGINKVPLTGHLQFLQYSFGRGFSLAAWLYLLIVGLIMLRIDRGSRLNDLLKDS
;
A
#
# COMPACT_ATOMS: atom_id res chain seq x y z
N MET A 1 -22.17 58.14 -0.76
CA MET A 1 -21.40 57.28 -1.69
C MET A 1 -20.28 56.62 -0.90
N HIS A 2 -20.47 55.40 -0.43
CA HIS A 2 -19.40 54.58 0.16
C HIS A 2 -18.98 53.53 -0.85
N GLN A 3 -17.68 53.49 -1.16
CA GLN A 3 -17.07 52.51 -2.05
C GLN A 3 -17.23 51.08 -1.48
N PRO A 4 -17.41 50.06 -2.34
CA PRO A 4 -17.43 48.69 -1.89
C PRO A 4 -16.01 48.18 -1.61
N THR A 5 -15.87 47.50 -0.48
CA THR A 5 -14.70 46.74 -0.03
C THR A 5 -14.34 45.63 -1.04
N SER A 6 -13.22 45.77 -1.72
CA SER A 6 -12.69 44.81 -2.72
C SER A 6 -11.62 43.83 -2.17
N LEU A 7 -11.49 43.70 -0.84
CA LEU A 7 -10.43 42.91 -0.20
C LEU A 7 -10.82 41.46 0.15
N SER A 8 -12.05 41.02 -0.16
CA SER A 8 -12.56 39.70 0.23
C SER A 8 -12.29 38.58 -0.80
N SER A 9 -12.05 38.93 -2.07
CA SER A 9 -12.02 37.94 -3.15
C SER A 9 -10.68 37.20 -3.24
N SER A 10 -9.57 37.85 -2.91
CA SER A 10 -8.23 37.26 -3.01
C SER A 10 -7.97 36.20 -1.94
N SER A 11 -8.41 36.43 -0.69
CA SER A 11 -8.24 35.46 0.41
C SER A 11 -9.12 34.21 0.22
N GLU A 12 -10.35 34.37 -0.27
CA GLU A 12 -11.23 33.25 -0.57
C GLU A 12 -10.69 32.41 -1.74
N LEU A 13 -10.18 33.06 -2.80
CA LEU A 13 -9.56 32.37 -3.93
C LEU A 13 -8.29 31.62 -3.53
N GLU A 14 -7.41 32.22 -2.71
CA GLU A 14 -6.21 31.56 -2.21
C GLU A 14 -6.54 30.35 -1.31
N SER A 15 -7.57 30.46 -0.46
CA SER A 15 -8.03 29.35 0.39
C SER A 15 -8.59 28.18 -0.44
N PHE A 16 -9.40 28.48 -1.46
CA PHE A 16 -9.94 27.47 -2.38
C PHE A 16 -8.84 26.79 -3.22
N GLN A 17 -7.84 27.55 -3.66
CA GLN A 17 -6.68 27.00 -4.38
C GLN A 17 -5.83 26.09 -3.48
N GLY A 18 -5.59 26.48 -2.23
CA GLY A 18 -4.88 25.66 -1.24
C GLY A 18 -5.57 24.32 -0.97
N ASP A 19 -6.89 24.34 -0.79
CA ASP A 19 -7.68 23.13 -0.53
C ASP A 19 -7.74 22.21 -1.74
N SER A 20 -7.92 22.75 -2.95
CA SER A 20 -7.93 21.96 -4.17
C SER A 20 -6.58 21.28 -4.45
N HIS A 21 -5.46 21.97 -4.17
CA HIS A 21 -4.13 21.42 -4.34
C HIS A 21 -3.85 20.28 -3.34
N HIS A 22 -4.27 20.46 -2.08
CA HIS A 22 -4.18 19.42 -1.06
C HIS A 22 -5.00 18.18 -1.43
N LEU A 23 -6.26 18.36 -1.84
CA LEU A 23 -7.15 17.26 -2.25
C LEU A 23 -6.56 16.48 -3.43
N ARG A 24 -6.07 17.18 -4.46
CA ARG A 24 -5.44 16.55 -5.62
C ARG A 24 -4.19 15.76 -5.22
N ARG A 25 -3.38 16.28 -4.30
CA ARG A 25 -2.20 15.58 -3.77
C ARG A 25 -2.59 14.28 -3.05
N VAL A 26 -3.61 14.32 -2.19
CA VAL A 26 -4.11 13.13 -1.48
C VAL A 26 -4.64 12.09 -2.48
N GLN A 27 -5.39 12.50 -3.49
CA GLN A 27 -5.89 11.60 -4.53
C GLN A 27 -4.75 10.93 -5.30
N TRP A 28 -3.71 11.68 -5.67
CA TRP A 28 -2.53 11.11 -6.31
C TRP A 28 -1.80 10.10 -5.42
N LEU A 29 -1.68 10.39 -4.12
CA LEU A 29 -1.05 9.47 -3.17
C LEU A 29 -1.89 8.21 -2.95
N ARG A 30 -3.22 8.30 -2.96
CA ARG A 30 -4.09 7.11 -2.96
C ARG A 30 -3.87 6.28 -4.21
N LEU A 31 -3.87 6.91 -5.38
CA LEU A 31 -3.66 6.22 -6.66
C LEU A 31 -2.27 5.58 -6.74
N SER A 32 -1.23 6.22 -6.22
CA SER A 32 0.10 5.62 -6.18
C SER A 32 0.15 4.42 -5.23
N LEU A 33 -0.49 4.48 -4.05
CA LEU A 33 -0.62 3.34 -3.15
C LEU A 33 -1.38 2.18 -3.80
N VAL A 34 -2.49 2.46 -4.50
CA VAL A 34 -3.23 1.47 -5.30
C VAL A 34 -2.32 0.85 -6.35
N PHE A 35 -1.58 1.66 -7.10
CA PHE A 35 -0.66 1.20 -8.12
C PHE A 35 0.41 0.26 -7.55
N PHE A 36 1.05 0.62 -6.45
CA PHE A 36 2.09 -0.23 -5.84
C PHE A 36 1.52 -1.51 -5.23
N ALA A 37 0.31 -1.49 -4.66
CA ALA A 37 -0.37 -2.71 -4.21
C ALA A 37 -0.69 -3.65 -5.38
N LEU A 38 -1.17 -3.11 -6.51
CA LEU A 38 -1.42 -3.91 -7.72
C LEU A 38 -0.14 -4.36 -8.42
N LEU A 39 0.94 -3.56 -8.35
CA LEU A 39 2.25 -3.94 -8.82
C LEU A 39 2.76 -5.17 -8.06
N ASP A 40 2.54 -5.22 -6.75
CA ASP A 40 2.88 -6.39 -5.94
C ASP A 40 2.05 -7.62 -6.32
N VAL A 41 0.74 -7.47 -6.53
CA VAL A 41 -0.12 -8.54 -7.07
C VAL A 41 0.40 -9.07 -8.40
N ALA A 42 0.74 -8.17 -9.32
CA ALA A 42 1.28 -8.55 -10.62
C ALA A 42 2.63 -9.29 -10.46
N ALA A 43 3.50 -8.80 -9.58
CA ALA A 43 4.78 -9.43 -9.29
C ALA A 43 4.64 -10.89 -8.81
N HIS A 44 3.58 -11.19 -8.06
CA HIS A 44 3.27 -12.55 -7.61
C HIS A 44 2.68 -13.41 -8.73
N ILE A 45 1.79 -12.88 -9.57
CA ILE A 45 1.21 -13.63 -10.70
C ILE A 45 2.28 -14.04 -11.73
N PHE A 46 3.27 -13.17 -11.95
CA PHE A 46 4.35 -13.43 -12.89
C PHE A 46 5.56 -14.18 -12.27
N ALA A 47 5.54 -14.43 -10.95
CA ALA A 47 6.51 -15.31 -10.31
C ALA A 47 6.10 -16.77 -10.52
N SER A 48 6.86 -17.50 -11.36
CA SER A 48 6.58 -18.89 -11.74
C SER A 48 6.42 -19.82 -10.53
N PRO A 49 5.28 -20.53 -10.36
CA PRO A 49 5.02 -21.43 -9.24
C PRO A 49 5.65 -22.81 -9.51
N ALA A 50 6.96 -22.86 -9.70
CA ALA A 50 7.68 -24.11 -9.87
C ALA A 50 8.45 -24.44 -8.59
N SER A 51 7.78 -25.00 -7.55
CA SER A 51 8.38 -26.07 -6.71
C SER A 51 7.69 -26.46 -5.39
N THR A 52 6.71 -25.76 -4.79
CA THR A 52 6.15 -26.22 -3.48
C THR A 52 4.72 -25.73 -3.17
N PRO A 53 3.76 -26.62 -2.78
CA PRO A 53 2.36 -26.25 -2.50
C PRO A 53 2.17 -25.27 -1.33
N ILE A 54 3.02 -25.33 -0.30
CA ILE A 54 2.91 -24.47 0.89
C ILE A 54 3.32 -23.03 0.56
N VAL A 55 4.28 -22.84 -0.34
CA VAL A 55 4.68 -21.52 -0.85
C VAL A 55 3.56 -20.92 -1.71
N SER A 56 2.80 -21.75 -2.43
CA SER A 56 1.64 -21.30 -3.22
C SER A 56 0.55 -20.67 -2.34
N TYR A 57 0.17 -21.30 -1.23
CA TYR A 57 -0.85 -20.75 -0.32
C TYR A 57 -0.47 -19.40 0.27
N TRP A 58 0.82 -19.20 0.58
CA TRP A 58 1.29 -17.93 1.10
C TRP A 58 1.21 -16.81 0.05
N ILE A 59 1.61 -17.11 -1.19
CA ILE A 59 1.53 -16.20 -2.33
C ILE A 59 0.07 -15.82 -2.63
N ASP A 60 -0.86 -16.77 -2.52
CA ASP A 60 -2.29 -16.51 -2.71
C ASP A 60 -2.84 -15.55 -1.65
N ILE A 61 -2.44 -15.73 -0.37
CA ILE A 61 -2.81 -14.84 0.73
C ILE A 61 -2.20 -13.44 0.53
N GLU A 62 -0.93 -13.34 0.14
CA GLU A 62 -0.27 -12.07 -0.18
C GLU A 62 -1.03 -11.35 -1.31
N THR A 63 -1.29 -12.06 -2.40
CA THR A 63 -2.01 -11.53 -3.57
C THR A 63 -3.41 -11.02 -3.21
N ALA A 64 -4.20 -11.83 -2.49
CA ALA A 64 -5.54 -11.43 -2.05
C ALA A 64 -5.50 -10.23 -1.10
N SER A 65 -4.53 -10.20 -0.18
CA SER A 65 -4.38 -9.12 0.80
C SER A 65 -3.99 -7.81 0.13
N TYR A 66 -3.04 -7.81 -0.80
CA TYR A 66 -2.65 -6.60 -1.53
C TYR A 66 -3.74 -6.13 -2.51
N GLY A 67 -4.55 -7.04 -3.06
CA GLY A 67 -5.78 -6.70 -3.76
C GLY A 67 -6.77 -5.94 -2.87
N LEU A 68 -7.00 -6.41 -1.64
CA LEU A 68 -7.85 -5.72 -0.65
C LEU A 68 -7.25 -4.36 -0.22
N ILE A 69 -5.93 -4.29 -0.01
CA ILE A 69 -5.23 -3.04 0.31
C ILE A 69 -5.43 -2.00 -0.80
N ALA A 70 -5.36 -2.41 -2.07
CA ALA A 70 -5.65 -1.55 -3.20
C ALA A 70 -7.09 -0.99 -3.12
N VAL A 71 -8.08 -1.82 -2.82
CA VAL A 71 -9.47 -1.38 -2.65
C VAL A 71 -9.61 -0.37 -1.51
N ILE A 72 -8.99 -0.62 -0.36
CA ILE A 72 -9.00 0.29 0.81
C ILE A 72 -8.49 1.68 0.42
N TYR A 73 -7.35 1.75 -0.28
CA TYR A 73 -6.78 3.03 -0.69
C TYR A 73 -7.57 3.71 -1.81
N LEU A 74 -8.07 2.94 -2.78
CA LEU A 74 -8.89 3.46 -3.89
C LEU A 74 -10.16 4.13 -3.37
N LEU A 75 -10.85 3.47 -2.43
CA LEU A 75 -12.07 3.98 -1.81
C LEU A 75 -11.80 5.03 -0.72
N GLY A 76 -10.54 5.24 -0.32
CA GLY A 76 -10.19 6.20 0.71
C GLY A 76 -10.70 5.82 2.11
N LEU A 77 -10.71 4.53 2.43
CA LEU A 77 -11.26 4.01 3.70
C LEU A 77 -10.25 4.20 4.85
N ARG A 78 -10.06 5.46 5.28
CA ARG A 78 -9.07 5.87 6.30
C ARG A 78 -9.11 5.02 7.57
N THR A 79 -10.29 4.64 8.05
CA THR A 79 -10.44 3.81 9.26
C THR A 79 -9.69 2.48 9.13
N TYR A 80 -9.52 1.99 7.91
CA TYR A 80 -8.85 0.74 7.59
C TYR A 80 -7.43 0.94 7.05
N TYR A 81 -6.79 2.10 7.22
CA TYR A 81 -5.39 2.29 6.77
C TYR A 81 -4.37 1.62 7.70
N GLY A 82 -4.73 1.35 8.97
CA GLY A 82 -3.87 0.65 9.92
C GLY A 82 -3.54 -0.79 9.52
N PRO A 83 -4.53 -1.65 9.23
CA PRO A 83 -4.30 -3.04 8.85
C PRO A 83 -3.36 -3.23 7.64
N PRO A 84 -3.50 -2.49 6.50
CA PRO A 84 -2.54 -2.50 5.41
C PRO A 84 -1.10 -2.27 5.85
N ILE A 85 -0.85 -1.26 6.68
CA ILE A 85 0.50 -0.89 7.16
C ILE A 85 1.09 -2.01 8.00
N ILE A 86 0.31 -2.56 8.93
CA ILE A 86 0.75 -3.66 9.80
C ILE A 86 1.06 -4.90 8.96
N PHE A 87 0.19 -5.24 8.01
CA PHE A 87 0.38 -6.38 7.12
C PHE A 87 1.63 -6.24 6.25
N THR A 88 1.84 -5.06 5.64
CA THR A 88 3.05 -4.77 4.86
C THR A 88 4.33 -4.85 5.71
N ALA A 89 4.31 -4.30 6.93
CA ALA A 89 5.44 -4.38 7.86
C ALA A 89 5.73 -5.83 8.27
N TYR A 90 4.69 -6.62 8.53
CA TYR A 90 4.80 -8.04 8.84
C TYR A 90 5.41 -8.82 7.66
N ASN A 91 4.92 -8.62 6.43
CA ASN A 91 5.47 -9.29 5.25
C ASN A 91 6.93 -8.93 5.00
N MET A 92 7.31 -7.67 5.15
CA MET A 92 8.72 -7.27 5.08
C MET A 92 9.57 -7.96 6.16
N THR A 93 9.06 -8.05 7.38
CA THR A 93 9.76 -8.74 8.48
C THR A 93 9.95 -10.22 8.16
N MET A 94 8.88 -10.90 7.73
CA MET A 94 8.93 -12.31 7.35
C MET A 94 9.87 -12.55 6.17
N PHE A 95 9.91 -11.63 5.20
CA PHE A 95 10.87 -11.66 4.10
C PHE A 95 12.31 -11.66 4.62
N PHE A 96 12.68 -10.73 5.51
CA PHE A 96 14.04 -10.69 6.06
C PHE A 96 14.35 -11.90 6.95
N VAL A 97 13.43 -12.30 7.84
CA VAL A 97 13.60 -13.45 8.74
C VAL A 97 13.79 -14.75 7.96
N SER A 98 13.06 -14.92 6.85
CA SER A 98 13.21 -16.08 5.96
C SER A 98 14.59 -16.17 5.30
N GLY A 99 15.28 -15.04 5.19
CA GLY A 99 16.66 -14.97 4.73
C GLY A 99 17.68 -15.46 5.74
N PHE A 100 17.35 -15.56 7.04
CA PHE A 100 18.26 -16.02 8.09
C PHE A 100 17.86 -17.36 8.70
N THR A 101 16.56 -17.66 8.73
CA THR A 101 16.00 -18.84 9.40
C THR A 101 14.94 -19.49 8.52
N ALA A 102 14.84 -20.81 8.57
CA ALA A 102 13.70 -21.50 8.00
C ALA A 102 12.45 -21.06 8.76
N LEU A 103 11.46 -20.51 8.05
CA LEU A 103 10.24 -20.09 8.68
C LEU A 103 9.48 -21.33 9.23
N PRO A 104 8.94 -21.27 10.45
CA PRO A 104 8.02 -22.29 10.92
C PRO A 104 6.82 -22.38 9.95
N PHE A 105 6.08 -23.50 9.99
CA PHE A 105 4.91 -23.79 9.14
C PHE A 105 5.17 -24.35 7.72
N GLY A 106 6.39 -24.83 7.43
CA GLY A 106 6.67 -25.57 6.19
C GLY A 106 6.72 -24.71 4.92
N ILE A 107 6.77 -23.38 5.08
CA ILE A 107 6.92 -22.39 3.99
C ILE A 107 8.28 -22.58 3.30
N ASN A 108 9.31 -22.96 4.05
CA ASN A 108 10.56 -23.45 3.46
C ASN A 108 11.28 -24.38 4.43
N LYS A 109 11.75 -25.55 3.96
CA LYS A 109 12.46 -26.52 4.83
C LYS A 109 13.93 -26.15 5.06
N VAL A 110 14.45 -25.18 4.32
CA VAL A 110 15.84 -24.72 4.37
C VAL A 110 15.82 -23.19 4.42
N PRO A 111 16.75 -22.54 5.17
CA PRO A 111 16.92 -21.09 5.09
C PRO A 111 17.14 -20.66 3.63
N LEU A 112 16.59 -19.53 3.23
CA LEU A 112 16.70 -19.03 1.84
C LEU A 112 18.10 -18.48 1.48
N THR A 113 19.13 -18.87 2.23
CA THR A 113 20.53 -18.40 2.16
C THR A 113 21.31 -18.95 0.96
N GLY A 114 20.68 -19.10 -0.21
CA GLY A 114 21.29 -19.54 -1.48
C GLY A 114 21.22 -18.46 -2.57
N HIS A 115 22.10 -17.46 -2.48
CA HIS A 115 22.02 -16.13 -3.10
C HIS A 115 22.15 -15.96 -4.64
N LEU A 116 21.74 -16.90 -5.50
CA LEU A 116 21.74 -16.64 -6.96
C LEU A 116 20.49 -17.12 -7.70
N GLN A 117 19.88 -18.23 -7.25
CA GLN A 117 18.58 -18.67 -7.78
C GLN A 117 17.43 -17.80 -7.29
N PHE A 118 17.60 -17.12 -6.15
CA PHE A 118 16.61 -16.17 -5.66
C PHE A 118 16.45 -15.02 -6.64
N LEU A 119 17.50 -14.34 -7.12
CA LEU A 119 17.41 -13.22 -8.09
C LEU A 119 16.62 -13.54 -9.38
N GLN A 120 16.71 -14.78 -9.90
CA GLN A 120 15.93 -15.25 -11.06
C GLN A 120 14.51 -15.70 -10.70
N TYR A 121 14.28 -16.20 -9.47
CA TYR A 121 12.95 -16.36 -8.85
C TYR A 121 12.36 -15.01 -8.36
N SER A 122 13.18 -13.95 -8.29
CA SER A 122 13.00 -12.71 -7.52
C SER A 122 12.86 -11.48 -8.40
N PHE A 123 12.58 -11.64 -9.70
CA PHE A 123 12.04 -10.50 -10.43
C PHE A 123 10.74 -10.06 -9.73
N GLY A 124 9.82 -10.99 -9.41
CA GLY A 124 8.64 -10.69 -8.59
C GLY A 124 8.99 -10.13 -7.20
N ARG A 125 9.80 -10.85 -6.40
CA ARG A 125 10.11 -10.47 -5.00
C ARG A 125 10.88 -9.15 -4.85
N GLY A 126 11.73 -8.77 -5.81
CA GLY A 126 12.44 -7.49 -5.78
C GLY A 126 11.49 -6.30 -6.00
N PHE A 127 10.56 -6.44 -6.95
CA PHE A 127 9.48 -5.47 -7.14
C PHE A 127 8.53 -5.43 -5.94
N SER A 128 8.25 -6.60 -5.33
CA SER A 128 7.47 -6.68 -4.09
C SER A 128 8.12 -5.90 -2.95
N LEU A 129 9.44 -6.07 -2.73
CA LEU A 129 10.13 -5.33 -1.66
C LEU A 129 10.08 -3.82 -1.88
N ALA A 130 10.28 -3.36 -3.11
CA ALA A 130 10.17 -1.94 -3.45
C ALA A 130 8.73 -1.42 -3.25
N ALA A 131 7.73 -2.21 -3.65
CA ALA A 131 6.32 -1.90 -3.45
C ALA A 131 5.97 -1.83 -1.96
N TRP A 132 6.41 -2.80 -1.16
CA TRP A 132 6.17 -2.84 0.28
C TRP A 132 6.82 -1.66 1.00
N LEU A 133 8.06 -1.31 0.65
CA LEU A 133 8.73 -0.11 1.18
C LEU A 133 7.92 1.16 0.89
N TYR A 134 7.46 1.32 -0.35
CA TYR A 134 6.64 2.47 -0.73
C TYR A 134 5.30 2.49 0.02
N LEU A 135 4.58 1.37 0.03
CA LEU A 135 3.31 1.21 0.74
C LEU A 135 3.45 1.52 2.23
N LEU A 136 4.53 1.08 2.86
CA LEU A 136 4.79 1.33 4.27
C LEU A 136 5.03 2.83 4.54
N ILE A 137 5.96 3.45 3.81
CA ILE A 137 6.33 4.85 4.03
C ILE A 137 5.15 5.77 3.69
N VAL A 138 4.55 5.61 2.52
CA VAL A 138 3.47 6.47 2.05
C VAL A 138 2.17 6.17 2.79
N GLY A 139 1.91 4.92 3.16
CA GLY A 139 0.78 4.55 4.01
C GLY A 139 0.86 5.23 5.38
N LEU A 140 2.03 5.24 6.02
CA LEU A 140 2.25 5.97 7.28
C LEU A 140 2.05 7.47 7.14
N ILE A 141 2.49 8.07 6.02
CA ILE A 141 2.21 9.49 5.73
C ILE A 141 0.71 9.73 5.58
N MET A 142 0.02 8.86 4.84
CA MET A 142 -1.42 8.96 4.56
C MET A 142 -2.29 8.89 5.80
N LEU A 143 -1.89 8.16 6.86
CA LEU A 143 -2.57 8.19 8.16
C LEU A 143 -2.69 9.61 8.74
N ARG A 144 -1.73 10.50 8.45
CA ARG A 144 -1.72 11.87 8.98
C ARG A 144 -2.45 12.85 8.06
N ILE A 145 -2.23 12.75 6.76
CA ILE A 145 -2.69 13.78 5.80
C ILE A 145 -4.08 13.52 5.21
N ASP A 146 -4.50 12.27 5.10
CA ASP A 146 -5.71 11.93 4.38
C ASP A 146 -6.90 11.80 5.32
N ARG A 147 -7.86 12.74 5.27
CA ARG A 147 -9.08 12.73 6.10
C ARG A 147 -10.06 11.59 5.79
N GLY A 148 -9.83 10.81 4.73
CA GLY A 148 -10.72 9.73 4.29
C GLY A 148 -11.81 10.21 3.33
N SER A 149 -12.51 9.28 2.72
CA SER A 149 -13.69 9.56 1.88
C SER A 149 -14.98 9.58 2.70
N ARG A 150 -16.06 10.13 2.13
CA ARG A 150 -17.41 10.12 2.72
C ARG A 150 -17.96 8.69 2.94
N LEU A 151 -17.39 7.68 2.27
CA LEU A 151 -17.73 6.27 2.50
C LEU A 151 -17.42 5.82 3.93
N ASN A 152 -16.42 6.44 4.59
CA ASN A 152 -16.10 6.11 5.98
C ASN A 152 -17.25 6.44 6.94
N ASP A 153 -18.07 7.45 6.63
CA ASP A 153 -19.20 7.82 7.48
C ASP A 153 -20.38 6.87 7.26
N LEU A 154 -20.62 6.48 6.00
CA LEU A 154 -21.62 5.44 5.67
C LEU A 154 -21.33 4.09 6.36
N LEU A 155 -20.05 3.73 6.49
CA LEU A 155 -19.63 2.48 7.16
C LEU A 155 -19.72 2.55 8.69
N LYS A 156 -19.86 3.73 9.30
CA LYS A 156 -20.03 3.87 10.76
C LYS A 156 -21.48 3.76 11.20
N ASP A 157 -22.40 4.12 10.31
CA ASP A 157 -23.85 4.10 10.55
C ASP A 157 -24.50 2.75 10.19
N SER A 158 -23.68 1.76 9.76
CA SER A 158 -24.09 0.38 9.45
C SER A 158 -23.84 -0.54 10.64
#